data_AF-A0A2H0QNZ7-F1
#
_entry.id   AF-A0A2H0QNZ7-F1
#
_cell.length_a   1.000
_cell.length_b   1.000
_cell.length_c   1.000
_cell.angle_alpha   90.00
_cell.angle_beta   90.00
_cell.angle_gamma   90.00
#
_symmetry.space_group_name_H-M   'P 1'
#
loop_
_entity.id
_entity.type
_entity.pdbx_description
1 polymer ?
#
loop_
_entity_poly.entity_id
_entity_poly.type
_entity_poly.pdbx_seq_one_letter_code
_entity_poly.pdbx_strand_id
1 'polypeptide(L)'
;MEKKTKKRHAGYLTLKQLGTLREKLLAEKERILNKETTDRARYHLDIEELSDPVDEASANMQASQEIRFATRETFLLKKINSTLLKLDDPEFGKCEECDSEIGFERLLARPVANQCITCKEESESVEKSNFFDRRSKSLGKTLSELGRP
;
A
#
# COMPACT_ATOMS: atom_id res chain seq x y z
N MET A 1 12.06 11.07 -33.64
CA MET A 1 11.94 11.96 -32.47
C MET A 1 12.20 11.14 -31.22
N GLU A 2 13.10 11.65 -30.39
CA GLU A 2 13.58 11.20 -29.06
C GLU A 2 14.06 9.75 -28.86
N LYS A 3 15.39 9.63 -28.87
CA LYS A 3 16.18 8.50 -28.36
C LYS A 3 15.90 8.38 -26.85
N LYS A 4 15.15 7.34 -26.43
CA LYS A 4 15.05 6.94 -25.01
C LYS A 4 16.45 6.57 -24.51
N THR A 5 17.11 7.51 -23.86
CA THR A 5 18.37 7.29 -23.14
C THR A 5 18.13 6.24 -22.07
N LYS A 6 18.76 5.06 -22.22
CA LYS A 6 18.74 3.98 -21.23
C LYS A 6 19.36 4.52 -19.93
N LYS A 7 18.53 4.98 -18.98
CA LYS A 7 18.99 5.37 -17.64
C LYS A 7 19.59 4.13 -16.98
N ARG A 8 20.83 4.27 -16.47
CA ARG A 8 21.50 3.21 -15.71
C ARG A 8 20.93 3.25 -14.29
N HIS A 9 20.21 2.21 -13.88
CA HIS A 9 19.68 2.09 -12.52
C HIS A 9 20.82 1.92 -11.50
N ALA A 10 20.54 2.21 -10.22
CA ALA A 10 21.47 1.98 -9.10
C ALA A 10 22.20 0.64 -9.27
N GLY A 11 23.53 0.68 -9.25
CA GLY A 11 24.40 -0.37 -9.78
C GLY A 11 24.26 -1.77 -9.19
N TYR A 12 23.43 -1.95 -8.15
CA TYR A 12 23.19 -3.23 -7.48
C TYR A 12 21.93 -3.98 -7.98
N LEU A 13 20.97 -3.31 -8.65
CA LEU A 13 19.78 -3.95 -9.23
C LEU A 13 19.94 -4.19 -10.73
N THR A 14 19.71 -5.43 -11.15
CA THR A 14 19.75 -5.80 -12.56
C THR A 14 18.43 -5.45 -13.27
N LEU A 15 18.49 -5.21 -14.58
CA LEU A 15 17.29 -4.97 -15.39
C LEU A 15 16.28 -6.13 -15.33
N LYS A 16 16.77 -7.37 -15.19
CA LYS A 16 15.91 -8.56 -15.02
C LYS A 16 15.14 -8.49 -13.70
N GLN A 17 15.82 -8.14 -12.60
CA GLN A 17 15.19 -7.97 -11.29
C GLN A 17 14.12 -6.87 -11.32
N LEU A 18 14.40 -5.71 -11.93
CA LEU A 18 13.41 -4.65 -12.09
C LEU A 18 12.20 -5.10 -12.91
N GLY A 19 12.41 -5.90 -13.96
CA GLY A 19 11.34 -6.54 -14.74
C GLY A 19 10.45 -7.42 -13.87
N THR A 20 11.04 -8.30 -13.05
CA THR A 20 10.26 -9.18 -12.14
C THR A 20 9.45 -8.38 -11.11
N LEU A 21 10.01 -7.28 -10.58
CA LEU A 21 9.29 -6.41 -9.64
C LEU A 21 8.13 -5.69 -10.32
N ARG A 22 8.33 -5.22 -11.56
CA ARG A 22 7.29 -4.58 -12.37
C ARG A 22 6.14 -5.53 -12.65
N GLU A 23 6.42 -6.75 -13.10
CA GLU A 23 5.42 -7.78 -13.36
C GLU A 23 4.59 -8.08 -12.11
N LYS A 24 5.26 -8.25 -10.96
CA LYS A 24 4.59 -8.48 -9.69
C LYS A 24 3.69 -7.32 -9.26
N LEU A 25 4.13 -6.09 -9.44
CA LEU A 25 3.32 -4.89 -9.13
C LEU A 25 2.12 -4.75 -10.06
N LEU A 26 2.26 -5.06 -11.35
CA LEU A 26 1.17 -5.01 -12.32
C LEU A 26 0.13 -6.10 -12.05
N ALA A 27 0.56 -7.33 -11.77
CA ALA A 27 -0.33 -8.42 -11.39
C ALA A 27 -1.12 -8.08 -10.11
N GLU A 28 -0.45 -7.50 -9.12
CA GLU A 28 -1.10 -7.08 -7.87
C GLU A 28 -2.08 -5.91 -8.08
N LYS A 29 -1.73 -4.95 -8.95
CA LYS A 29 -2.62 -3.86 -9.35
C LYS A 29 -3.90 -4.41 -10.00
N GLU A 30 -3.75 -5.34 -10.95
CA GLU A 30 -4.87 -5.96 -11.64
C GLU A 30 -5.75 -6.76 -10.67
N ARG A 31 -5.14 -7.51 -9.74
CA ARG A 31 -5.86 -8.23 -8.68
C ARG A 31 -6.77 -7.31 -7.86
N ILE A 32 -6.25 -6.14 -7.45
CA ILE A 32 -7.02 -5.17 -6.66
C ILE A 32 -8.17 -4.57 -7.49
N LEU A 33 -7.92 -4.21 -8.74
CA LEU A 33 -8.94 -3.62 -9.62
C LEU A 33 -10.08 -4.60 -9.95
N ASN A 34 -9.74 -5.87 -10.22
CA ASN A 34 -10.73 -6.91 -10.48
C ASN A 34 -11.56 -7.26 -9.24
N LYS A 35 -10.98 -7.12 -8.06
CA LYS A 35 -11.72 -7.26 -6.80
C LYS A 35 -12.70 -6.10 -6.60
N GLU A 36 -12.27 -4.86 -6.83
CA GLU A 36 -13.14 -3.68 -6.68
C GLU A 36 -14.38 -3.74 -7.59
N THR A 37 -14.24 -4.24 -8.82
CA THR A 37 -15.39 -4.42 -9.74
C THR A 37 -16.36 -5.48 -9.25
N THR A 38 -15.86 -6.55 -8.63
CA THR A 38 -16.68 -7.63 -8.05
C THR A 38 -17.40 -7.18 -6.77
N ASP A 39 -16.69 -6.47 -5.89
CA ASP A 39 -17.22 -6.07 -4.58
C ASP A 39 -18.23 -4.92 -4.67
N ARG A 40 -18.11 -4.03 -5.66
CA ARG A 40 -19.13 -2.98 -5.93
C ARG A 40 -20.55 -3.54 -6.06
N ALA A 41 -20.71 -4.77 -6.54
CA ALA A 41 -21.99 -5.43 -6.66
C ALA A 41 -22.54 -5.99 -5.33
N ARG A 42 -21.68 -6.17 -4.31
CA ARG A 42 -22.03 -6.76 -3.00
C ARG A 42 -22.48 -5.75 -1.95
N TYR A 43 -22.11 -4.47 -2.08
CA TYR A 43 -22.42 -3.43 -1.10
C TYR A 43 -23.90 -2.96 -1.12
N HIS A 44 -24.75 -3.52 -1.97
CA HIS A 44 -26.20 -3.37 -1.86
C HIS A 44 -26.73 -4.42 -0.90
N LEU A 45 -26.71 -4.07 0.39
CA LEU A 45 -27.57 -4.73 1.37
C LEU A 45 -28.98 -4.18 1.16
N ASP A 46 -29.91 -5.04 0.73
CA ASP A 46 -31.32 -4.67 0.66
C ASP A 46 -31.81 -4.49 2.10
N ILE A 47 -32.13 -3.24 2.45
CA ILE A 47 -32.57 -2.84 3.80
C ILE A 47 -33.81 -3.63 4.25
N GLU A 48 -34.58 -4.17 3.29
CA GLU A 48 -35.76 -5.02 3.53
C GLU A 48 -35.43 -6.44 4.05
N GLU A 49 -34.16 -6.88 4.01
CA GLU A 49 -33.74 -8.23 4.45
C GLU A 49 -33.37 -8.29 5.95
N LEU A 50 -33.31 -7.15 6.65
CA LEU A 50 -32.94 -7.07 8.06
C LEU A 50 -34.18 -7.27 8.94
N SER A 51 -34.28 -8.42 9.61
CA SER A 51 -35.48 -8.81 10.39
C SER A 51 -35.53 -8.28 11.82
N ASP A 52 -34.38 -8.05 12.47
CA ASP A 52 -34.34 -7.54 13.84
C ASP A 52 -33.12 -6.60 14.13
N PRO A 53 -33.10 -5.88 15.27
CA PRO A 53 -32.00 -4.98 15.63
C PRO A 53 -30.64 -5.67 15.82
N VAL A 54 -30.62 -6.99 16.08
CA VAL A 54 -29.38 -7.77 16.25
C VAL A 54 -28.78 -8.09 14.89
N ASP A 55 -29.62 -8.44 13.92
CA ASP A 55 -29.27 -8.63 12.51
C ASP A 55 -28.75 -7.32 11.90
N GLU A 56 -29.43 -6.21 12.17
CA GLU A 56 -29.00 -4.88 11.75
C GLU A 56 -27.61 -4.53 12.31
N ALA A 57 -27.39 -4.75 13.61
CA ALA A 57 -26.10 -4.50 14.23
C ALA A 57 -24.98 -5.36 13.60
N SER A 58 -25.28 -6.63 13.29
CA SER A 58 -24.35 -7.56 12.66
C SER A 58 -24.00 -7.14 11.22
N ALA A 59 -25.01 -6.78 10.43
CA ALA A 59 -24.83 -6.29 9.05
C ALA A 59 -24.00 -4.99 9.02
N ASN A 60 -24.30 -4.04 9.92
CA ASN A 60 -23.55 -2.80 10.06
C ASN A 60 -22.08 -3.04 10.43
N MET A 61 -21.80 -4.01 11.31
CA MET A 61 -20.43 -4.39 11.67
C MET A 61 -19.68 -5.00 10.49
N GLN A 62 -20.32 -5.87 9.71
CA GLN A 62 -19.74 -6.47 8.50
C GLN A 62 -19.45 -5.40 7.44
N ALA A 63 -20.42 -4.55 7.12
CA ALA A 63 -20.24 -3.45 6.18
C ALA A 63 -19.10 -2.52 6.61
N SER A 64 -19.03 -2.17 7.90
CA SER A 64 -17.95 -1.34 8.46
C SER A 64 -16.57 -2.00 8.31
N GLN A 65 -16.49 -3.33 8.44
CA GLN A 65 -15.24 -4.08 8.26
C GLN A 65 -14.82 -4.12 6.79
N GLU A 66 -15.75 -4.35 5.88
CA GLU A 66 -15.49 -4.37 4.44
C GLU A 66 -15.02 -3.02 3.93
N ILE A 67 -15.64 -1.91 4.36
CA ILE A 67 -15.19 -0.54 4.04
C ILE A 67 -13.73 -0.34 4.48
N ARG A 68 -13.34 -0.86 5.65
CA ARG A 68 -11.94 -0.78 6.12
C ARG A 68 -10.99 -1.59 5.25
N PHE A 69 -11.39 -2.75 4.78
CA PHE A 69 -10.59 -3.55 3.86
C PHE A 69 -10.44 -2.87 2.49
N ALA A 70 -11.54 -2.38 1.91
CA ALA A 70 -11.51 -1.59 0.68
C ALA A 70 -10.59 -0.37 0.82
N THR A 71 -10.68 0.34 1.94
CA THR A 71 -9.79 1.48 2.24
C THR A 71 -8.32 1.08 2.25
N ARG A 72 -7.96 -0.07 2.85
CA ARG A 72 -6.57 -0.59 2.83
C ARG A 72 -6.10 -0.93 1.42
N GLU A 73 -6.97 -1.51 0.60
CA GLU A 73 -6.66 -1.85 -0.80
C GLU A 73 -6.45 -0.60 -1.64
N THR A 74 -7.28 0.44 -1.48
CA THR A 74 -7.06 1.73 -2.17
C THR A 74 -5.74 2.38 -1.77
N PHE A 75 -5.34 2.31 -0.49
CA PHE A 75 -4.02 2.80 -0.05
C PHE A 75 -2.88 1.98 -0.64
N LEU A 76 -3.03 0.66 -0.73
CA LEU A 76 -2.04 -0.20 -1.38
C LEU A 76 -1.93 0.12 -2.87
N LEU A 77 -3.05 0.30 -3.57
CA LEU A 77 -3.09 0.68 -4.98
C LEU A 77 -2.37 2.02 -5.23
N LYS A 78 -2.57 3.01 -4.37
CA LYS A 78 -1.83 4.29 -4.42
C LYS A 78 -0.32 4.06 -4.30
N LYS A 79 0.12 3.20 -3.36
CA LYS A 79 1.54 2.85 -3.22
C LYS A 79 2.07 2.15 -4.46
N ILE A 80 1.35 1.15 -4.98
CA ILE A 80 1.74 0.42 -6.20
C ILE A 80 1.92 1.38 -7.38
N ASN A 81 0.97 2.29 -7.61
CA ASN A 81 1.09 3.27 -8.69
C ASN A 81 2.31 4.20 -8.50
N SER A 82 2.58 4.65 -7.27
CA SER A 82 3.78 5.44 -6.97
C SER A 82 5.06 4.64 -7.20
N THR A 83 5.12 3.39 -6.76
CA THR A 83 6.28 2.50 -6.94
C THR A 83 6.52 2.20 -8.42
N LEU A 84 5.47 1.99 -9.22
CA LEU A 84 5.58 1.78 -10.66
C LEU A 84 6.23 2.98 -11.37
N LEU A 85 5.94 4.20 -10.93
CA LEU A 85 6.60 5.42 -11.43
C LEU A 85 8.07 5.48 -10.99
N LYS A 86 8.36 5.11 -9.74
CA LYS A 86 9.72 5.09 -9.20
C LYS A 86 10.61 4.01 -9.81
N LEU A 87 10.06 2.93 -10.37
CA LEU A 87 10.86 1.86 -10.98
C LEU A 87 11.74 2.33 -12.15
N ASP A 88 11.34 3.40 -12.84
CA ASP A 88 12.13 4.01 -13.92
C ASP A 88 13.18 5.01 -13.39
N ASP A 89 13.18 5.27 -12.08
CA ASP A 89 14.14 6.13 -11.39
C ASP A 89 15.46 5.38 -11.14
N PRO A 90 16.63 5.98 -11.40
CA PRO A 90 17.90 5.40 -11.02
C PRO A 90 18.06 5.17 -9.50
N GLU A 91 17.36 5.90 -8.64
CA GLU A 91 17.46 5.76 -7.18
C GLU A 91 16.53 4.70 -6.58
N PHE A 92 15.79 3.98 -7.41
CA PHE A 92 14.89 2.93 -6.94
C PHE A 92 15.63 1.87 -6.12
N GLY A 93 15.02 1.51 -4.98
CA GLY A 93 15.55 0.50 -4.08
C GLY A 93 16.54 1.06 -3.05
N LYS A 94 16.72 2.37 -2.93
CA LYS A 94 17.39 2.95 -1.77
C LYS A 94 16.40 3.25 -0.64
N CYS A 95 16.88 3.18 0.60
CA CYS A 95 16.14 3.57 1.78
C CYS A 95 15.94 5.09 1.82
N GLU A 96 14.70 5.56 1.95
CA GLU A 96 14.38 7.00 2.02
C GLU A 96 14.97 7.72 3.25
N GLU A 97 15.46 6.98 4.25
CA GLU A 97 15.91 7.55 5.53
C GLU A 97 17.43 7.55 5.70
N CYS A 98 18.10 6.47 5.28
CA CYS A 98 19.56 6.33 5.45
C CYS A 98 20.32 6.12 4.12
N ASP A 99 19.63 6.22 2.98
CA ASP A 99 20.14 6.00 1.62
C ASP A 99 20.79 4.62 1.36
N SER A 100 20.70 3.68 2.31
CA SER A 100 21.21 2.33 2.15
C SER A 100 20.42 1.52 1.12
N GLU A 101 21.09 0.56 0.48
CA GLU A 101 20.44 -0.33 -0.49
C GLU A 101 19.45 -1.28 0.21
N ILE A 102 18.23 -1.36 -0.33
CA ILE A 102 17.22 -2.30 0.12
C ILE A 102 17.48 -3.64 -0.60
N GLY A 103 17.76 -4.69 0.17
CA GLY A 103 18.02 -6.02 -0.37
C GLY A 103 16.94 -6.49 -1.34
N PHE A 104 17.36 -7.10 -2.46
CA PHE A 104 16.45 -7.56 -3.51
C PHE A 104 15.41 -8.55 -2.99
N GLU A 105 15.76 -9.46 -2.08
CA GLU A 105 14.80 -10.40 -1.48
C GLU A 105 13.65 -9.69 -0.76
N ARG A 106 13.95 -8.57 -0.10
CA ARG A 106 12.94 -7.74 0.56
C ARG A 106 12.05 -7.03 -0.44
N LEU A 107 12.62 -6.47 -1.51
CA LEU A 107 11.85 -5.88 -2.60
C LEU A 107 11.00 -6.94 -3.33
N LEU A 108 11.52 -8.16 -3.48
CA LEU A 108 10.79 -9.27 -4.06
C LEU A 108 9.60 -9.67 -3.17
N ALA A 109 9.78 -9.71 -1.85
CA ALA A 109 8.70 -9.96 -0.90
C ALA A 109 7.67 -8.82 -0.90
N ARG A 110 8.14 -7.56 -0.84
CA ARG A 110 7.30 -6.36 -0.80
C ARG A 110 7.89 -5.24 -1.68
N PRO A 111 7.48 -5.14 -2.96
CA PRO A 111 8.08 -4.18 -3.91
C PRO A 111 7.78 -2.71 -3.59
N VAL A 112 6.72 -2.43 -2.83
CA VAL A 112 6.29 -1.08 -2.43
C VAL A 112 7.02 -0.54 -1.18
N ALA A 113 8.10 -1.19 -0.76
CA ALA A 113 8.79 -0.84 0.47
C ALA A 113 9.85 0.25 0.23
N ASN A 114 9.81 1.31 1.03
CA ASN A 114 10.66 2.50 0.83
C ASN A 114 11.82 2.64 1.84
N GLN A 115 11.78 1.91 2.95
CA GLN A 115 12.82 1.92 3.99
C GLN A 115 13.55 0.59 4.00
N CYS A 116 14.79 0.51 4.47
CA CYS A 116 15.46 -0.75 4.77
C CYS A 116 14.86 -1.43 6.02
N ILE A 117 15.37 -2.60 6.42
CA ILE A 117 14.83 -3.36 7.56
C ILE A 117 15.04 -2.59 8.86
N THR A 118 16.27 -2.13 9.12
CA THR A 118 16.64 -1.43 10.36
C THR A 118 15.83 -0.16 10.57
N CYS A 119 15.78 0.74 9.58
CA CYS A 119 14.97 1.96 9.67
C CYS A 119 13.48 1.66 9.84
N LYS A 120 12.99 0.55 9.23
CA LYS A 120 11.59 0.16 9.40
C LYS A 120 11.30 -0.33 10.82
N GLU A 121 12.21 -1.09 11.42
CA GLU A 121 12.12 -1.58 12.81
C GLU A 121 12.15 -0.42 13.83
N GLU A 122 13.03 0.56 13.61
CA GLU A 122 13.09 1.78 14.42
C GLU A 122 11.78 2.57 14.30
N SER A 123 11.32 2.82 13.08
CA SER A 123 10.02 3.47 12.82
C SER A 123 8.87 2.75 13.50
N GLU A 124 8.81 1.41 13.44
CA GLU A 124 7.77 0.63 14.11
C GLU A 124 7.88 0.66 15.65
N SER A 125 9.11 0.76 16.18
CA SER A 125 9.34 0.91 17.62
C SER A 125 8.85 2.26 18.13
N VAL A 126 9.07 3.33 17.37
CA VAL A 126 8.54 4.67 17.66
C VAL A 126 7.01 4.70 17.51
N GLU A 127 6.46 4.10 16.45
CA GLU A 127 5.00 3.96 16.28
C GLU A 127 4.37 3.22 17.48
N LYS A 128 5.07 2.22 18.04
CA LYS A 128 4.65 1.51 19.25
C LYS A 128 4.83 2.31 20.53
N SER A 129 5.78 3.24 20.66
CA SER A 129 5.91 4.04 21.88
C SER A 129 4.90 5.19 21.93
N ASN A 130 4.47 5.70 20.77
CA ASN A 130 3.60 6.86 20.67
C ASN A 130 2.12 6.47 20.58
N PHE A 131 1.30 6.87 21.55
CA PHE A 131 -0.14 6.58 21.58
C PHE A 131 -0.88 6.99 20.29
N PHE A 132 -0.52 8.14 19.72
CA PHE A 132 -1.14 8.65 18.49
C PHE A 132 -0.74 7.84 17.24
N ASP A 133 0.49 7.34 17.19
CA ASP A 133 1.02 6.60 16.04
C ASP A 133 0.62 5.11 16.05
N ARG A 134 0.18 4.59 17.20
CA ARG A 134 -0.40 3.23 17.33
C ARG A 134 -1.69 3.03 16.52
N ARG A 135 -2.29 4.11 16.00
CA ARG A 135 -3.58 4.04 15.31
C ARG A 135 -3.43 3.43 13.91
N SER A 136 -4.44 2.67 13.50
CA SER A 136 -4.46 2.09 12.16
C SER A 136 -4.51 3.17 11.09
N LYS A 137 -3.56 3.16 10.15
CA LYS A 137 -3.50 4.09 9.00
C LYS A 137 -4.74 3.99 8.08
N SER A 138 -5.54 2.92 8.20
CA SER A 138 -6.80 2.78 7.46
C SER A 138 -7.96 3.59 8.05
N LEU A 139 -7.78 4.25 9.21
CA LEU A 139 -8.80 5.10 9.83
C LEU A 139 -8.82 6.55 9.31
N GLY A 140 -7.93 6.88 8.36
CA GLY A 140 -7.74 8.26 7.90
C GLY A 140 -7.07 9.14 8.95
N LYS A 141 -6.84 10.41 8.60
CA LYS A 141 -6.27 11.40 9.53
C LYS A 141 -7.36 12.11 10.32
N THR A 142 -7.15 12.34 11.61
CA THR A 142 -8.05 13.19 12.41
C THR A 142 -7.78 14.67 12.18
N LEU A 143 -8.76 15.54 12.50
CA LEU A 143 -8.58 16.99 12.47
C LEU A 143 -7.38 17.44 13.33
N SER A 144 -7.19 16.78 14.48
CA SER A 144 -6.05 17.02 15.38
C SER A 144 -4.70 16.68 14.74
N GLU A 145 -4.64 15.67 13.87
CA GLU A 145 -3.42 15.27 13.15
C GLU A 145 -3.08 16.20 11.99
N LEU A 146 -4.08 16.83 11.34
CA LEU A 146 -3.85 17.79 10.26
C LEU A 146 -3.30 19.13 10.74
N GLY A 147 -3.43 19.43 12.05
CA GLY A 147 -2.94 20.66 12.67
C GLY A 147 -1.54 20.56 13.29
N ARG A 148 -0.85 19.41 13.17
CA ARG A 148 0.57 19.31 13.56
C ARG A 148 1.45 19.80 12.40
N PRO A 149 2.39 20.74 12.64
CA PRO A 149 3.31 21.24 11.63
C PRO A 149 4.26 20.15 11.11
#